data_AF-A0A7J9RLL6-F1
#
_entry.id   AF-A0A7J9RLL6-F1
#
_cell.length_a   1.000
_cell.length_b   1.000
_cell.length_c   1.000
_cell.angle_alpha   90.00
_cell.angle_beta   90.00
_cell.angle_gamma   90.00
#
_symmetry.space_group_name_H-M   'P 1'
#
loop_
_entity.id
_entity.type
_entity.pdbx_description
1 polymer ?
#
loop_
_entity_poly.entity_id
_entity_poly.type
_entity_poly.pdbx_seq_one_letter_code
_entity_poly.pdbx_strand_id
1 'polypeptide(L)'
;MGKEVIRFSKATLNAEKHRTNHVLRSRLNTKQGVVTLNKTSQGKHIFLDYTEFFPSSMFDGAQMLRLMKEAVSRSGAREVHAHVENFDGSVSPPGFAAAVLIDESHVSAHCYSDRGLLAIDAFTCGATDPETIISQLKDALSKCCPTLVLMQEKCVERFLLPEV
;
A
#
# COMPACT_ATOMS: atom_id res chain seq x y z
N MET A 1 27.39 50.01 -23.05
CA MET A 1 27.49 48.54 -23.24
C MET A 1 26.09 48.02 -23.57
N GLY A 2 25.81 47.82 -24.86
CA GLY A 2 24.49 47.45 -25.37
C GLY A 2 24.33 45.94 -25.56
N LYS A 3 23.12 45.45 -25.36
CA LYS A 3 22.71 44.03 -25.47
C LYS A 3 22.64 43.58 -26.92
N GLU A 4 23.08 42.36 -27.21
CA GLU A 4 22.88 41.70 -28.51
C GLU A 4 21.85 40.57 -28.36
N VAL A 5 20.77 40.65 -29.14
CA VAL A 5 19.65 39.69 -29.15
C VAL A 5 19.81 38.79 -30.36
N ILE A 6 20.11 37.51 -30.14
CA ILE A 6 20.22 36.51 -31.20
C ILE A 6 18.81 36.01 -31.56
N ARG A 7 18.35 36.28 -32.77
CA ARG A 7 17.09 35.77 -33.34
C ARG A 7 17.35 34.46 -34.09
N PHE A 8 16.76 33.36 -33.62
CA PHE A 8 16.74 32.09 -34.36
C PHE A 8 15.57 32.08 -35.37
N SER A 9 15.81 31.53 -36.57
CA SER A 9 14.80 31.45 -37.63
C SER A 9 13.78 30.33 -37.37
N LYS A 10 12.53 30.52 -37.83
CA LYS A 10 11.42 29.56 -37.66
C LYS A 10 11.66 28.17 -38.25
N ALA A 11 12.66 28.00 -39.12
CA ALA A 11 12.92 26.73 -39.80
C ALA A 11 13.58 25.68 -38.87
N THR A 12 14.40 26.11 -37.92
CA THR A 12 15.15 25.18 -37.03
C THR A 12 14.26 24.59 -35.92
N LEU A 13 13.18 25.28 -35.55
CA LEU A 13 12.18 24.79 -34.57
C LEU A 13 11.23 23.72 -35.14
N ASN A 14 11.13 23.57 -36.46
CA ASN A 14 10.21 22.62 -37.10
C ASN A 14 10.82 21.23 -37.33
N ALA A 15 12.14 21.07 -37.27
CA ALA A 15 12.78 19.77 -37.44
C ALA A 15 12.69 18.89 -36.17
N GLU A 16 12.68 19.49 -34.96
CA GLU A 16 12.48 18.75 -33.71
C GLU A 16 11.01 18.40 -33.43
N LYS A 17 10.06 19.15 -34.01
CA LYS A 17 8.63 18.82 -33.93
C LYS A 17 8.22 17.58 -34.75
N HIS A 18 9.04 17.13 -35.70
CA HIS A 18 8.68 16.03 -36.60
C HIS A 18 9.18 14.65 -36.15
N ARG A 19 10.03 14.54 -35.12
CA ARG A 19 10.45 13.23 -34.57
C ARG A 19 9.64 12.76 -33.36
N THR A 20 8.87 13.65 -32.72
CA THR A 20 8.11 13.36 -31.48
C THR A 20 6.62 13.10 -31.72
N ASN A 21 6.18 12.99 -32.97
CA ASN A 21 4.76 12.90 -33.32
C ASN A 21 4.23 11.51 -33.71
N HIS A 22 5.01 10.43 -33.52
CA HIS A 22 4.55 9.08 -33.92
C HIS A 22 4.06 8.18 -32.76
N VAL A 23 4.24 8.53 -31.48
CA VAL A 23 3.91 7.58 -30.39
C VAL A 23 2.64 7.92 -29.59
N LEU A 24 2.13 9.16 -29.59
CA LEU A 24 0.89 9.49 -28.88
C LEU A 24 -0.28 9.79 -29.85
N ARG A 25 -0.91 8.73 -30.34
CA ARG A 25 -2.31 8.79 -30.81
C ARG A 25 -3.14 7.76 -30.06
N SER A 26 -3.15 7.86 -28.73
CA SER A 26 -4.22 7.25 -27.93
C SER A 26 -5.46 8.13 -28.05
N ARG A 27 -6.62 7.48 -28.12
CA ARG A 27 -7.89 8.03 -28.61
C ARG A 27 -8.40 9.16 -27.71
N LEU A 28 -8.32 10.40 -28.20
CA LEU A 28 -9.00 11.55 -27.62
C LEU A 28 -10.52 11.38 -27.77
N ASN A 29 -11.23 11.09 -26.68
CA ASN A 29 -12.68 11.19 -26.64
C ASN A 29 -13.06 12.60 -26.17
N THR A 30 -13.35 13.48 -27.12
CA THR A 30 -13.72 14.89 -26.85
C THR A 30 -15.20 15.01 -26.52
N LYS A 31 -15.58 14.74 -25.26
CA LYS A 31 -16.78 15.31 -24.64
C LYS A 31 -16.48 15.63 -23.17
N GLN A 32 -16.56 16.92 -22.83
CA GLN A 32 -16.19 17.57 -21.57
C GLN A 32 -14.67 17.58 -21.31
N GLY A 33 -14.10 18.78 -21.14
CA GLY A 33 -12.65 19.05 -21.08
C GLY A 33 -11.93 18.55 -19.82
N VAL A 34 -12.07 17.26 -19.51
CA VAL A 34 -11.29 16.53 -18.51
C VAL A 34 -10.59 15.40 -19.25
N VAL A 35 -9.27 15.52 -19.42
CA VAL A 35 -8.45 14.43 -19.95
C VAL A 35 -8.31 13.38 -18.85
N THR A 36 -9.18 12.38 -18.84
CA THR A 36 -8.97 11.19 -18.01
C THR A 36 -7.91 10.34 -18.68
N LEU A 37 -6.67 10.45 -18.22
CA LEU A 37 -5.62 9.49 -18.57
C LEU A 37 -5.99 8.15 -17.93
N ASN A 38 -6.03 7.09 -18.74
CA ASN A 38 -6.04 5.74 -18.18
C ASN A 38 -4.76 5.53 -17.36
N LYS A 39 -4.84 4.72 -16.31
CA LYS A 39 -3.75 4.55 -15.33
C LYS A 39 -3.46 3.08 -15.11
N THR A 40 -2.18 2.76 -15.00
CA THR A 40 -1.68 1.47 -14.50
C THR A 40 -1.16 1.65 -13.07
N SER A 41 -1.13 0.57 -12.30
CA SER A 41 -0.71 0.54 -10.90
C SER A 41 0.48 -0.41 -10.75
N GLN A 42 1.46 -0.03 -9.92
CA GLN A 42 2.64 -0.88 -9.64
C GLN A 42 2.61 -1.49 -8.23
N GLY A 43 1.54 -1.23 -7.47
CA GLY A 43 1.36 -1.82 -6.16
C GLY A 43 -0.08 -1.72 -5.68
N LYS A 44 -0.43 -2.55 -4.71
CA LYS A 44 -1.78 -2.65 -4.17
C LYS A 44 -1.70 -2.61 -2.66
N HIS A 45 -2.53 -1.78 -2.04
CA HIS A 45 -2.56 -1.62 -0.60
C HIS A 45 -3.94 -1.93 -0.08
N ILE A 46 -4.05 -2.99 0.73
CA ILE A 46 -5.26 -3.33 1.45
C ILE A 46 -5.05 -2.98 2.91
N PHE A 47 -6.01 -2.26 3.49
CA PHE A 47 -6.03 -1.98 4.92
C PHE A 47 -7.37 -2.37 5.54
N LEU A 48 -7.30 -2.84 6.78
CA LEU A 48 -8.40 -3.34 7.58
C LEU A 48 -8.50 -2.56 8.88
N ASP A 49 -9.72 -2.22 9.28
CA ASP A 49 -10.01 -1.73 10.62
C ASP A 49 -10.95 -2.71 11.32
N TYR A 50 -10.56 -3.13 12.52
CA TYR A 50 -11.31 -4.02 13.36
C TYR A 50 -11.67 -3.40 14.71
N THR A 51 -12.84 -3.79 15.22
CA THR A 51 -13.28 -3.58 16.60
C THR A 51 -13.54 -4.93 17.28
N GLU A 52 -13.81 -4.92 18.58
CA GLU A 52 -14.03 -6.14 19.39
C GLU A 52 -12.84 -7.11 19.36
N PHE A 53 -11.63 -6.58 19.17
CA PHE A 53 -10.37 -7.33 19.24
C PHE A 53 -9.94 -7.53 20.70
N PHE A 54 -10.56 -8.50 21.35
CA PHE A 54 -10.25 -8.95 22.71
C PHE A 54 -9.86 -10.44 22.69
N PRO A 55 -8.68 -10.79 22.14
CA PRO A 55 -8.24 -12.18 22.09
C PRO A 55 -7.94 -12.73 23.48
N SER A 56 -7.67 -14.03 23.58
CA SER A 56 -7.24 -14.64 24.85
C SER A 56 -6.03 -13.91 25.44
N SER A 57 -5.86 -13.93 26.76
CA SER A 57 -4.74 -13.27 27.46
C SER A 57 -3.35 -13.76 27.03
N MET A 58 -3.27 -14.90 26.34
CA MET A 58 -2.02 -15.39 25.76
C MET A 58 -1.63 -14.64 24.49
N PHE A 59 -2.55 -13.97 23.81
CA PHE A 59 -2.29 -13.29 22.54
C PHE A 59 -1.65 -11.92 22.78
N ASP A 60 -0.42 -11.77 22.30
CA ASP A 60 0.38 -10.55 22.38
C ASP A 60 0.87 -10.12 20.98
N GLY A 61 1.66 -9.03 20.93
CA GLY A 61 2.28 -8.58 19.69
C GLY A 61 3.21 -9.63 19.08
N ALA A 62 3.87 -10.47 19.88
CA ALA A 62 4.75 -11.52 19.36
C ALA A 62 3.96 -12.60 18.60
N GLN A 63 2.75 -12.94 19.07
CA GLN A 63 1.82 -13.78 18.32
C GLN A 63 1.32 -13.10 17.05
N MET A 64 0.96 -11.81 17.11
CA MET A 64 0.56 -11.10 15.89
C MET A 64 1.70 -11.07 14.85
N LEU A 65 2.93 -10.76 15.27
CA LEU A 65 4.09 -10.74 14.39
C LEU A 65 4.33 -12.10 13.74
N ARG A 66 4.14 -13.20 14.50
CA ARG A 66 4.24 -14.56 13.97
C ARG A 66 3.22 -14.81 12.87
N LEU A 67 1.95 -14.45 13.09
CA LEU A 67 0.90 -14.59 12.08
C LEU A 67 1.20 -13.77 10.82
N MET A 68 1.70 -12.54 10.98
CA MET A 68 2.13 -11.69 9.85
C MET A 68 3.25 -12.33 9.03
N LYS A 69 4.28 -12.84 9.70
CA LYS A 69 5.41 -13.52 9.03
C LYS A 69 4.96 -14.79 8.31
N GLU A 70 4.07 -15.58 8.90
CA GLU A 70 3.50 -16.77 8.26
C GLU A 70 2.68 -16.40 7.02
N ALA A 71 1.86 -15.35 7.09
CA ALA A 71 1.08 -14.86 5.95
C ALA A 71 1.98 -14.36 4.81
N VAL A 72 3.03 -13.60 5.14
CA VAL A 72 4.06 -13.12 4.20
C VAL A 72 4.80 -14.29 3.55
N SER A 73 5.25 -15.27 4.34
CA SER A 73 5.97 -16.43 3.79
C SER A 73 5.13 -17.23 2.79
N ARG A 74 3.81 -17.27 2.97
CA ARG A 74 2.89 -18.01 2.10
C ARG A 74 2.41 -17.20 0.89
N SER A 75 2.55 -15.88 0.89
CA SER A 75 2.25 -15.04 -0.28
C SER A 75 3.37 -15.07 -1.34
N GLY A 76 4.53 -15.61 -1.00
CA GLY A 76 5.72 -15.59 -1.84
C GLY A 76 6.52 -14.29 -1.75
N ALA A 77 6.09 -13.32 -0.93
CA ALA A 77 6.87 -12.14 -0.62
C ALA A 77 8.09 -12.50 0.23
N ARG A 78 9.21 -11.83 -0.04
CA ARG A 78 10.42 -11.96 0.77
C ARG A 78 10.35 -11.02 1.97
N GLU A 79 10.48 -11.58 3.16
CA GLU A 79 10.71 -10.81 4.38
C GLU A 79 12.13 -10.20 4.36
N VAL A 80 12.21 -8.88 4.56
CA VAL A 80 13.46 -8.12 4.72
C VAL A 80 13.78 -7.95 6.21
N HIS A 81 12.77 -7.58 7.00
CA HIS A 81 12.90 -7.33 8.43
C HIS A 81 11.53 -7.47 9.11
N ALA A 82 11.52 -7.88 10.37
CA ALA A 82 10.30 -7.99 11.16
C ALA A 82 10.57 -7.52 12.59
N HIS A 83 9.67 -6.70 13.13
CA HIS A 83 9.79 -6.17 14.48
C HIS A 83 8.41 -5.99 15.11
N VAL A 84 8.35 -6.12 16.43
CA VAL A 84 7.17 -5.80 17.23
C VAL A 84 7.58 -5.15 18.52
N GLU A 85 6.85 -4.12 18.89
CA GLU A 85 6.93 -3.46 20.20
C GLU A 85 5.60 -3.69 20.93
N ASN A 86 5.66 -4.20 22.16
CA ASN A 86 4.50 -4.34 23.02
C ASN A 86 4.43 -3.15 23.97
N PHE A 87 3.23 -2.60 24.18
CA PHE A 87 3.00 -1.46 25.06
C PHE A 87 2.25 -1.93 26.30
N ASP A 88 2.80 -1.65 27.48
CA ASP A 88 2.23 -2.01 28.77
C ASP A 88 1.24 -0.98 29.34
N GLY A 89 1.04 0.14 28.65
CA GLY A 89 0.20 1.25 29.11
C GLY A 89 0.94 2.36 29.86
N SER A 90 2.23 2.22 30.15
CA SER A 90 2.99 3.19 30.96
C SER A 90 3.39 4.45 30.20
N VAL A 91 3.86 4.30 28.96
CA VAL A 91 4.31 5.41 28.08
C VAL A 91 3.37 5.60 26.89
N SER A 92 2.88 4.51 26.33
CA SER A 92 1.93 4.47 25.21
C SER A 92 0.71 3.65 25.63
N PRO A 93 -0.48 3.88 25.04
CA PRO A 93 -1.65 3.07 25.29
C PRO A 93 -1.35 1.57 25.16
N PRO A 94 -1.95 0.71 26.00
CA PRO A 94 -1.62 -0.71 26.01
C PRO A 94 -2.01 -1.36 24.68
N GLY A 95 -1.19 -2.29 24.22
CA GLY A 95 -1.36 -2.95 22.93
C GLY A 95 -0.02 -3.30 22.28
N PHE A 96 0.06 -3.18 20.95
CA PHE A 96 1.30 -3.43 20.23
C PHE A 96 1.35 -2.69 18.89
N ALA A 97 2.56 -2.52 18.37
CA ALA A 97 2.81 -2.16 16.97
C ALA A 97 3.77 -3.18 16.36
N ALA A 98 3.33 -3.85 15.29
CA ALA A 98 4.10 -4.85 14.57
C ALA A 98 4.28 -4.44 13.10
N ALA A 99 5.45 -4.73 12.55
CA ALA A 99 5.76 -4.47 11.15
C ALA A 99 6.63 -5.59 10.56
N VAL A 100 6.29 -6.01 9.35
CA VAL A 100 7.09 -6.87 8.49
C VAL A 100 7.42 -6.08 7.23
N LEU A 101 8.67 -5.66 7.08
CA LEU A 101 9.18 -5.10 5.84
C LEU A 101 9.37 -6.24 4.85
N ILE A 102 8.79 -6.07 3.66
CA ILE A 102 8.97 -6.96 2.51
C ILE A 102 9.63 -6.18 1.37
N ASP A 103 10.02 -6.86 0.30
CA ASP A 103 10.63 -6.18 -0.85
C ASP A 103 9.74 -5.00 -1.31
N GLU A 104 10.32 -3.80 -1.22
CA GLU A 104 9.73 -2.52 -1.68
C GLU A 104 8.43 -2.06 -0.99
N SER A 105 8.00 -2.72 0.10
CA SER A 105 6.70 -2.46 0.74
C SER A 105 6.60 -3.01 2.18
N HIS A 106 5.41 -3.25 2.74
CA HIS A 106 5.26 -3.69 4.15
C HIS A 106 3.91 -4.34 4.48
N VAL A 107 3.90 -5.07 5.59
CA VAL A 107 2.69 -5.45 6.33
C VAL A 107 2.81 -4.90 7.75
N SER A 108 1.82 -4.16 8.25
CA SER A 108 1.81 -3.63 9.62
C SER A 108 0.53 -3.98 10.36
N ALA A 109 0.62 -3.99 11.69
CA ALA A 109 -0.52 -4.15 12.59
C ALA A 109 -0.37 -3.25 13.82
N HIS A 110 -1.45 -2.56 14.17
CA HIS A 110 -1.51 -1.66 15.32
C HIS A 110 -2.70 -2.02 16.20
N CYS A 111 -2.44 -2.27 17.48
CA CYS A 111 -3.45 -2.69 18.44
C CYS A 111 -3.55 -1.72 19.61
N TYR A 112 -4.78 -1.45 20.03
CA TYR A 112 -5.11 -0.79 21.30
C TYR A 112 -5.97 -1.75 22.12
N SER A 113 -5.32 -2.49 23.03
CA SER A 113 -5.95 -3.62 23.72
C SER A 113 -7.01 -3.20 24.74
N ASP A 114 -6.91 -1.97 25.26
CA ASP A 114 -7.91 -1.37 26.16
C ASP A 114 -9.21 -0.98 25.44
N ARG A 115 -9.14 -0.75 24.13
CA ARG A 115 -10.27 -0.30 23.30
C ARG A 115 -10.76 -1.37 22.32
N GLY A 116 -10.10 -2.54 22.27
CA GLY A 116 -10.43 -3.62 21.35
C GLY A 116 -10.24 -3.25 19.88
N LEU A 117 -9.27 -2.37 19.57
CA LEU A 117 -9.01 -1.92 18.21
C LEU A 117 -7.81 -2.64 17.62
N LEU A 118 -7.93 -3.03 16.35
CA LEU A 118 -6.83 -3.58 15.56
C LEU A 118 -6.90 -3.02 14.13
N ALA A 119 -5.84 -2.34 13.70
CA ALA A 119 -5.65 -1.92 12.32
C ALA A 119 -4.56 -2.78 11.67
N ILE A 120 -4.76 -3.16 10.40
CA ILE A 120 -3.80 -3.95 9.63
C ILE A 120 -3.63 -3.32 8.26
N ASP A 121 -2.39 -3.22 7.80
CA ASP A 121 -2.03 -2.78 6.45
C ASP A 121 -1.25 -3.90 5.76
N ALA A 122 -1.61 -4.21 4.52
CA ALA A 122 -0.84 -5.07 3.62
C ALA A 122 -0.61 -4.32 2.31
N PHE A 123 0.56 -3.72 2.19
CA PHE A 123 1.00 -3.05 0.99
C PHE A 123 2.02 -3.94 0.29
N THR A 124 1.77 -4.27 -0.98
CA THR A 124 2.70 -5.02 -1.83
C THR A 124 2.93 -4.30 -3.15
N CYS A 125 4.09 -4.60 -3.76
CA CYS A 125 4.48 -4.14 -5.09
C CYS A 125 4.71 -5.33 -6.03
N GLY A 126 4.63 -5.07 -7.33
CA GLY A 126 4.93 -6.08 -8.36
C GLY A 126 3.90 -7.22 -8.40
N ALA A 127 4.37 -8.46 -8.42
CA ALA A 127 3.52 -9.64 -8.62
C ALA A 127 2.88 -10.22 -7.35
N THR A 128 3.24 -9.70 -6.16
CA THR A 128 2.68 -10.20 -4.89
C THR A 128 1.27 -9.62 -4.70
N ASP A 129 0.26 -10.48 -4.64
CA ASP A 129 -1.12 -10.06 -4.34
C ASP A 129 -1.34 -9.91 -2.83
N PRO A 130 -1.65 -8.71 -2.31
CA PRO A 130 -1.85 -8.49 -0.89
C PRO A 130 -3.11 -9.20 -0.35
N GLU A 131 -4.07 -9.58 -1.22
CA GLU A 131 -5.25 -10.35 -0.79
C GLU A 131 -4.85 -11.70 -0.17
N THR A 132 -3.77 -12.32 -0.66
CA THR A 132 -3.27 -13.59 -0.09
C THR A 132 -2.77 -13.43 1.35
N ILE A 133 -2.17 -12.28 1.69
CA ILE A 133 -1.72 -11.96 3.05
C ILE A 133 -2.94 -11.69 3.93
N ILE A 134 -3.85 -10.84 3.44
CA ILE A 134 -5.06 -10.42 4.15
C ILE A 134 -5.98 -11.62 4.45
N SER A 135 -6.23 -12.50 3.48
CA SER A 135 -7.07 -13.68 3.69
C SER A 135 -6.53 -14.58 4.80
N GLN A 136 -5.21 -14.79 4.84
CA GLN A 136 -4.59 -15.62 5.86
C GLN A 136 -4.66 -15.00 7.25
N LEU A 137 -4.47 -13.68 7.35
CA LEU A 137 -4.62 -12.95 8.60
C LEU A 137 -6.07 -13.00 9.08
N LYS A 138 -7.05 -12.80 8.20
CA LYS A 138 -8.49 -12.93 8.52
C LYS A 138 -8.84 -14.31 9.08
N ASP A 139 -8.34 -15.36 8.44
CA ASP A 139 -8.58 -16.75 8.87
C ASP A 139 -7.91 -17.08 10.21
N ALA A 140 -6.72 -16.53 10.48
CA ALA A 140 -6.04 -16.73 11.75
C ALA A 140 -6.72 -15.93 12.88
N LEU A 141 -7.03 -14.66 12.63
CA LEU A 141 -7.61 -13.77 13.62
C LEU A 141 -9.02 -14.21 14.05
N SER A 142 -9.85 -14.67 13.11
CA SER A 142 -11.18 -15.21 13.43
C SER A 142 -11.14 -16.42 14.37
N LYS A 143 -10.07 -17.22 14.33
CA LYS A 143 -9.87 -18.36 15.24
C LYS A 143 -9.35 -17.91 16.62
N CYS A 144 -8.46 -16.93 16.65
CA CYS A 144 -7.86 -16.42 17.89
C CYS A 144 -8.77 -15.45 18.65
N CYS A 145 -9.66 -14.75 17.95
CA CYS A 145 -10.57 -13.75 18.49
C CYS A 145 -11.95 -13.86 17.81
N PRO A 146 -12.80 -14.80 18.22
CA PRO A 146 -14.12 -15.01 17.60
C PRO A 146 -15.08 -13.81 17.71
N THR A 147 -14.81 -12.87 18.63
CA THR A 147 -15.59 -11.64 18.82
C THR A 147 -15.27 -10.56 17.80
N LEU A 148 -14.19 -10.72 17.03
CA LEU A 148 -13.64 -9.70 16.13
C LEU A 148 -14.67 -9.24 15.08
N VAL A 149 -14.84 -7.92 14.93
CA VAL A 149 -15.75 -7.31 13.95
C VAL A 149 -14.97 -6.48 12.95
N LEU A 150 -15.09 -6.81 11.66
CA LEU A 150 -14.50 -6.05 10.56
C LEU A 150 -15.34 -4.81 10.28
N MET A 151 -14.76 -3.62 10.51
CA MET A 151 -15.42 -2.34 10.28
C MET A 151 -15.09 -1.75 8.92
N GLN A 152 -13.87 -1.98 8.43
CA GLN A 152 -13.42 -1.50 7.13
C GLN A 152 -12.48 -2.51 6.48
N GLU A 153 -12.66 -2.73 5.19
CA GLU A 153 -11.67 -3.34 4.32
C GLU A 153 -11.65 -2.53 3.04
N LYS A 154 -10.49 -1.96 2.71
CA LYS A 154 -10.36 -1.13 1.52
C LYS A 154 -9.07 -1.46 0.80
N CYS A 155 -9.23 -1.70 -0.49
CA CYS A 155 -8.14 -1.86 -1.42
C CYS A 155 -7.94 -0.56 -2.21
N VAL A 156 -6.70 -0.09 -2.28
CA VAL A 156 -6.31 1.05 -3.11
C VAL A 156 -5.10 0.71 -3.98
N GLU A 157 -5.17 1.17 -5.21
CA GLU A 157 -4.04 1.11 -6.14
C GLU A 157 -2.96 2.14 -5.76
N ARG A 158 -1.70 1.76 -5.90
CA ARG A 158 -0.52 2.56 -5.52
C ARG A 158 0.44 2.66 -6.70
N PHE A 159 1.24 3.73 -6.68
CA PHE A 159 2.19 4.03 -7.77
C PHE A 159 1.50 4.09 -9.14
N LEU A 160 0.50 4.98 -9.24
CA LEU A 160 -0.28 5.16 -10.46
C LEU A 160 0.56 5.84 -11.55
N LEU A 161 0.68 5.18 -12.69
CA LEU A 161 1.37 5.69 -13.87
C LEU A 161 0.36 5.95 -15.00
N PRO A 162 0.57 6.97 -15.85
CA PRO A 162 -0.20 7.10 -17.08
C PRO A 162 0.00 5.87 -17.97
N GLU A 163 -1.09 5.35 -18.55
CA GLU A 163 -0.97 4.41 -19.67
C GLU A 163 -0.26 5.11 -20.84
N VAL A 164 0.79 4.46 -21.37
CA VAL A 164 1.54 4.91 -22.54
C VAL A 164 0.85 4.46 -23.81
#